data_AF-A0A967SKK3-F1
#
_entry.id   AF-A0A967SKK3-F1
#
_cell.length_a   1.000
_cell.length_b   1.000
_cell.length_c   1.000
_cell.angle_alpha   90.00
_cell.angle_beta   90.00
_cell.angle_gamma   90.00
#
_symmetry.space_group_name_H-M   'P 1'
#
loop_
_entity.id
_entity.type
_entity.pdbx_description
1 polymer ?
#
loop_
_entity_poly.entity_id
_entity_poly.type
_entity_poly.pdbx_seq_one_letter_code
_entity_poly.pdbx_strand_id
1 'polypeptide(L)' 'PTRVGDRNEPNPPVCVYDTSGPYTDPSVDIDVRAGLAPLRLAWIEARGDVESLDDISS' A
#
# COMPACT_ATOMS: atom_id res chain seq x y z
N PRO A 1 -3.44 24.31 -13.19
CA PRO A 1 -2.74 24.97 -14.30
C PRO A 1 -2.24 26.33 -13.82
N THR A 2 -0.97 26.63 -14.05
CA THR A 2 -0.38 27.91 -13.66
C THR A 2 -0.70 28.91 -14.76
N ARG A 3 -1.23 30.08 -14.37
CA ARG A 3 -1.46 31.18 -15.31
C ARG A 3 -0.14 31.90 -15.55
N VAL A 4 0.36 31.85 -16.78
CA VAL A 4 1.55 32.58 -17.23
C VAL A 4 1.09 33.61 -18.25
N GLY A 5 0.82 34.84 -17.79
CA GLY A 5 0.16 35.87 -18.60
C GLY A 5 -1.28 35.46 -18.95
N ASP A 6 -1.61 35.39 -20.24
CA ASP A 6 -2.92 34.93 -20.72
C ASP A 6 -2.95 33.45 -21.16
N ARG A 7 -1.88 32.70 -20.88
CA ARG A 7 -1.79 31.26 -21.17
C ARG A 7 -1.92 30.44 -19.90
N ASN A 8 -2.55 29.28 -20.02
CA ASN A 8 -2.62 28.27 -18.97
C ASN A 8 -1.60 27.17 -19.28
N GLU A 9 -0.66 26.95 -18.37
CA GLU A 9 0.32 25.87 -18.46
C GLU A 9 -0.15 24.67 -17.61
N PRO A 10 -0.13 23.43 -18.14
CA PRO A 10 -0.36 22.24 -17.34
C PRO A 10 0.66 22.15 -16.21
N ASN A 11 0.20 21.84 -15.00
CA ASN A 11 1.12 21.66 -13.88
C ASN A 11 1.81 20.29 -14.02
N PRO A 12 3.09 20.18 -13.61
CA PRO A 12 3.69 18.87 -13.45
C PRO A 12 2.90 18.04 -12.41
N PRO A 13 2.96 16.71 -12.50
CA PRO A 13 2.34 15.85 -11.49
C PRO A 13 2.94 16.12 -10.11
N VAL A 14 2.09 16.07 -9.08
CA VAL A 14 2.49 16.21 -7.69
C VAL A 14 2.46 14.82 -7.06
N CYS A 15 3.57 14.40 -6.47
CA CYS A 15 3.60 13.18 -5.67
C CYS A 15 2.81 13.42 -4.37
N VAL A 16 1.76 12.63 -4.16
CA VAL A 16 0.90 12.70 -2.97
C VAL A 16 1.09 11.43 -2.17
N TYR A 17 1.08 11.56 -0.84
CA TYR A 17 1.07 10.41 0.04
C TYR A 17 -0.27 9.67 -0.08
N ASP A 18 -0.21 8.40 -0.43
CA ASP A 18 -1.37 7.56 -0.63
C ASP A 18 -1.43 6.46 0.44
N THR A 19 -2.45 6.50 1.29
CA THR A 19 -2.70 5.48 2.34
C THR A 19 -3.69 4.42 1.90
N SER A 20 -4.20 4.47 0.68
CA SER A 20 -5.23 3.53 0.21
C SER A 20 -4.67 2.12 -0.02
N GLY A 21 -3.37 2.00 -0.29
CA GLY A 21 -2.69 0.71 -0.41
C GLY A 21 -3.19 -0.11 -1.61
N PRO A 22 -3.19 -1.45 -1.52
CA PRO A 22 -3.62 -2.31 -2.63
C PRO A 22 -5.04 -2.03 -3.15
N TYR A 23 -5.92 -1.42 -2.33
CA TYR A 23 -7.31 -1.17 -2.69
C TYR A 23 -7.52 -0.21 -3.87
N THR A 24 -6.51 0.57 -4.25
CA THR A 24 -6.56 1.44 -5.43
C THR A 24 -5.54 1.06 -6.50
N ASP A 25 -4.75 0.02 -6.27
CA ASP A 25 -3.76 -0.45 -7.23
C ASP A 25 -4.45 -1.32 -8.30
N PRO A 26 -4.54 -0.86 -9.58
CA PRO A 26 -5.22 -1.60 -10.63
C PRO A 26 -4.50 -2.91 -11.01
N SER A 27 -3.27 -3.12 -10.54
CA SER A 27 -2.52 -4.36 -10.76
C SER A 27 -2.80 -5.46 -9.73
N VAL A 28 -3.56 -5.15 -8.66
CA VAL A 28 -3.86 -6.09 -7.57
C VAL A 28 -5.32 -6.51 -7.65
N ASP A 29 -5.55 -7.82 -7.80
CA ASP A 29 -6.87 -8.41 -7.62
C ASP A 29 -7.10 -8.71 -6.13
N ILE A 30 -8.21 -8.21 -5.56
CA ILE A 30 -8.48 -8.28 -4.12
C ILE A 30 -9.68 -9.20 -3.86
N ASP A 31 -9.42 -10.30 -3.16
CA ASP A 31 -10.45 -11.04 -2.45
C ASP A 31 -10.51 -10.60 -0.99
N VAL A 32 -11.56 -9.86 -0.64
CA VAL A 32 -11.79 -9.36 0.73
C VAL A 32 -11.95 -10.48 1.77
N ARG A 33 -12.31 -11.70 1.36
CA ARG A 33 -12.42 -12.85 2.27
C ARG A 33 -11.06 -13.51 2.53
N ALA A 34 -10.12 -13.38 1.60
CA ALA A 34 -8.74 -13.84 1.77
C ALA A 34 -7.88 -12.85 2.54
N GLY A 35 -8.24 -11.55 2.49
CA GLY A 35 -7.44 -10.48 3.09
C GLY A 35 -6.30 -10.00 2.20
N LEU A 36 -5.49 -9.08 2.71
CA LEU A 36 -4.34 -8.53 1.97
C LEU A 36 -3.11 -9.45 2.08
N ALA A 37 -2.24 -9.39 1.06
CA ALA A 37 -0.96 -10.08 1.09
C ALA A 37 -0.12 -9.68 2.33
N PRO A 38 0.44 -10.64 3.08
CA PRO A 38 1.20 -10.35 4.29
C PRO A 38 2.65 -9.93 3.95
N LEU A 39 2.81 -8.78 3.27
CA LEU A 39 4.08 -8.30 2.71
C LEU A 39 5.25 -8.25 3.70
N ARG A 40 4.94 -8.10 5.00
CA ARG A 40 5.94 -7.96 6.08
C ARG A 40 6.30 -9.27 6.77
N LEU A 41 5.66 -10.40 6.43
CA LEU A 41 5.85 -11.67 7.13
C LEU A 41 7.32 -12.10 7.15
N ALA A 42 7.97 -12.14 5.98
CA ALA A 42 9.39 -12.52 5.88
C ALA A 42 10.31 -11.63 6.74
N TRP A 43 10.01 -10.34 6.84
CA TRP A 43 10.79 -9.42 7.69
C TRP A 43 10.54 -9.64 9.17
N ILE A 44 9.33 -10.09 9.55
CA ILE A 44 8.99 -10.43 10.93
C ILE A 44 9.72 -11.71 11.34
N GLU A 45 9.63 -12.76 10.52
CA GLU A 45 10.32 -14.03 10.76
C GLU A 45 11.84 -13.85 10.84
N ALA A 46 12.41 -13.03 9.96
CA ALA A 46 13.85 -12.78 9.92
C ALA A 46 14.42 -12.10 11.17
N ARG A 47 13.59 -11.47 12.03
CA ARG A 47 14.08 -10.89 13.31
C ARG A 47 14.36 -11.95 14.37
N GLY A 48 13.77 -13.14 14.27
CA GLY A 48 13.95 -14.21 15.26
C GLY A 48 13.37 -13.90 16.64
N ASP A 49 12.42 -12.96 16.72
CA ASP A 49 11.79 -12.50 17.96
C ASP A 49 10.34 -12.98 18.13
N VAL A 50 9.89 -13.91 17.28
CA VAL A 50 8.53 -14.47 17.27
C VAL A 50 8.55 -15.98 16.98
N GLU A 51 7.47 -16.65 17.36
CA GLU A 51 7.18 -18.06 17.01
C GLU A 51 5.76 -18.19 16.45
N SER A 52 5.55 -19.21 15.62
CA SER A 52 4.21 -19.57 15.14
C SER A 52 3.55 -20.51 16.15
N LEU A 53 2.30 -20.26 16.48
CA LEU A 53 1.51 -21.14 17.35
C LEU A 53 0.66 -22.08 16.49
N ASP A 54 0.64 -23.35 16.85
CA ASP A 54 -0.14 -24.37 16.14
C ASP A 54 -1.66 -24.20 16.33
N ASP A 55 -2.07 -23.62 17.47
CA ASP A 55 -3.46 -23.44 17.86
C ASP A 55 -3.71 -22.06 18.51
N ILE A 56 -4.99 -21.67 18.55
CA ILE A 56 -5.42 -20.44 19.20
C ILE A 56 -5.21 -20.57 20.71
N SER A 57 -4.43 -19.63 21.27
CA SER A 57 -4.31 -19.45 22.72
C SER A 57 -5.35 -18.43 23.20
N SER A 58 -5.92 -18.64 24.40
CA SER A 58 -6.96 -17.79 24.98
C SER A 58 -6.70 -17.47 26.46
#